data_AF-A0A651F537-F1
#
_entry.id   AF-A0A651F537-F1
#
_cell.length_a   1.000
_cell.length_b   1.000
_cell.length_c   1.000
_cell.angle_alpha   90.00
_cell.angle_beta   90.00
_cell.angle_gamma   90.00
#
_symmetry.space_group_name_H-M   'P 1'
#
loop_
_entity.id
_entity.type
_entity.pdbx_description
1 polymer ?
#
loop_
_entity_poly.entity_id
_entity_poly.type
_entity_poly.pdbx_seq_one_letter_code
_entity_poly.pdbx_strand_id
1 'polypeptide(L)'
;MHDPRTPDGRPIWYSAPFVFTFIIAMILPVITLYIFSKTHGYNIQQEGAIKELVKVLNVRLLSASVILNAGLFFLALKFDKELIARGILYGTVVVFALIFIYKYLF
;
A
#
# COMPACT_ATOMS: atom_id res chain seq x y z
N MET A 1 5.20 18.02 -34.77
CA MET A 1 5.52 17.63 -33.38
C MET A 1 4.65 16.41 -33.06
N HIS A 2 5.20 15.20 -33.16
CA HIS A 2 4.44 13.98 -32.90
C HIS A 2 4.28 13.83 -31.38
N ASP A 3 3.07 14.08 -30.88
CA ASP A 3 2.72 13.73 -29.50
C ASP A 3 2.82 12.21 -29.36
N PRO A 4 3.70 11.69 -28.50
CA PRO A 4 3.88 10.26 -28.41
C PRO A 4 2.64 9.64 -27.76
N ARG A 5 2.08 8.63 -28.43
CA ARG A 5 0.83 7.95 -28.04
C ARG A 5 1.11 6.49 -27.71
N THR A 6 0.34 5.98 -26.77
CA THR A 6 0.25 4.54 -26.47
C THR A 6 -0.29 3.76 -27.68
N PRO A 7 -0.10 2.43 -27.77
CA PRO A 7 -0.64 1.60 -28.86
C PRO A 7 -2.17 1.75 -29.05
N ASP A 8 -2.87 2.11 -27.99
CA ASP A 8 -4.30 2.36 -27.89
C ASP A 8 -4.69 3.84 -28.16
N GLY A 9 -3.76 4.65 -28.70
CA GLY A 9 -4.04 6.00 -29.20
C GLY A 9 -4.18 7.09 -28.13
N ARG A 10 -3.94 6.75 -26.85
CA ARG A 10 -4.01 7.69 -25.72
C ARG A 10 -2.66 8.38 -25.48
N PRO A 11 -2.64 9.64 -25.01
CA PRO A 11 -1.39 10.33 -24.68
C PRO A 11 -0.61 9.57 -23.60
N ILE A 12 0.72 9.46 -23.68
CA ILE A 12 1.48 8.68 -22.66
C ILE A 12 1.26 9.20 -21.24
N TRP A 13 1.02 10.50 -21.11
CA TRP A 13 0.74 11.19 -19.84
C TRP A 13 -0.52 10.66 -19.13
N TYR A 14 -1.38 9.90 -19.83
CA TYR A 14 -2.61 9.33 -19.31
C TYR A 14 -2.37 8.21 -18.28
N SER A 15 -1.21 7.54 -18.30
CA SER A 15 -0.87 6.48 -17.33
C SER A 15 -0.15 7.01 -16.07
N ALA A 16 0.37 8.23 -16.09
CA ALA A 16 1.07 8.83 -14.96
C ALA A 16 0.25 8.89 -13.66
N PRO A 17 -1.05 9.23 -13.67
CA PRO A 17 -1.87 9.25 -12.46
C PRO A 17 -2.03 7.87 -11.83
N PHE A 18 -2.10 6.82 -12.65
CA PHE A 18 -2.17 5.44 -12.18
C PHE A 18 -0.89 5.04 -11.47
N VAL A 19 0.28 5.25 -12.10
CA VAL A 19 1.58 4.86 -11.52
C VAL A 19 1.85 5.64 -10.23
N PHE A 20 1.57 6.93 -10.22
CA PHE A 20 1.73 7.78 -9.04
C PHE A 20 0.90 7.29 -7.85
N THR A 21 -0.38 7.00 -8.08
CA THR A 21 -1.31 6.59 -7.03
C THR A 21 -1.09 5.16 -6.58
N PHE A 22 -0.63 4.29 -7.48
CA PHE A 22 -0.14 2.97 -7.18
C PHE A 22 1.06 3.03 -6.21
N ILE A 23 2.09 3.82 -6.52
CA ILE A 23 3.28 3.96 -5.67
C ILE A 23 2.89 4.51 -4.30
N ILE A 24 2.08 5.58 -4.26
CA ILE A 24 1.65 6.19 -2.98
C ILE A 24 0.88 5.20 -2.10
N ALA A 25 -0.03 4.43 -2.69
CA ALA A 25 -0.81 3.43 -1.95
C ALA A 25 0.07 2.33 -1.33
N MET A 26 1.28 2.10 -1.88
CA MET A 26 2.23 1.15 -1.32
C MET A 26 3.09 1.72 -0.18
N ILE A 27 3.35 3.03 -0.14
CA ILE A 27 4.30 3.63 0.81
C ILE A 27 3.90 3.36 2.28
N LEU A 28 2.67 3.69 2.68
CA LEU A 28 2.21 3.51 4.06
C LEU A 28 2.26 2.05 4.54
N PRO A 29 1.73 1.08 3.77
CA PRO A 29 1.86 -0.33 4.09
C PRO A 29 3.32 -0.81 4.22
N VAL A 30 4.18 -0.40 3.29
CA VAL A 30 5.61 -0.81 3.29
C VAL A 30 6.35 -0.24 4.50
N ILE A 31 6.10 1.01 4.87
CA ILE A 31 6.66 1.62 6.09
C ILE A 31 6.21 0.83 7.33
N THR A 32 4.93 0.44 7.39
CA THR A 32 4.39 -0.34 8.51
C THR A 32 5.09 -1.70 8.63
N LEU A 33 5.36 -2.36 7.50
CA LEU A 33 6.10 -3.63 7.49
C LEU A 33 7.56 -3.47 7.87
N TYR A 34 8.21 -2.40 7.41
CA TYR A 34 9.59 -2.11 7.78
C TYR A 34 9.74 -1.93 9.30
N ILE A 35 8.81 -1.20 9.93
CA ILE A 35 8.75 -1.05 11.38
C ILE A 35 8.55 -2.42 12.05
N PHE A 36 7.59 -3.23 11.57
CA PHE A 36 7.31 -4.57 12.09
C PHE A 36 8.52 -5.50 12.07
N SER A 37 9.27 -5.51 10.96
CA SER A 37 10.48 -6.33 10.80
C SER A 37 11.59 -5.93 11.78
N LYS A 38 11.82 -4.62 11.95
CA LYS A 38 12.80 -4.10 12.90
C LYS A 38 12.45 -4.43 14.35
N THR A 39 11.17 -4.42 14.71
CA THR A 39 10.76 -4.77 16.09
C THR A 39 10.88 -6.27 16.38
N HIS A 40 10.72 -7.14 15.37
CA HIS A 40 10.90 -8.60 15.56
C HIS A 40 12.34 -9.01 15.87
N GLY A 41 13.33 -8.16 15.54
CA GLY A 41 14.76 -8.41 15.81
C GLY A 41 15.23 -8.07 17.22
N TYR A 42 14.39 -7.49 18.09
CA TYR A 42 14.76 -7.23 19.48
C TYR A 42 14.66 -8.53 20.31
N ASN A 43 15.80 -8.89 20.90
CA ASN A 43 16.08 -10.20 21.45
C ASN A 43 15.17 -10.58 22.64
N ILE A 44 14.89 -11.86 22.71
CA ILE A 44 13.83 -12.52 23.47
C ILE A 44 14.30 -12.71 24.92
N GLN A 45 13.81 -11.92 25.90
CA GLN A 45 13.54 -12.48 27.25
C GLN A 45 12.81 -11.58 28.27
N GLN A 46 12.78 -10.25 28.14
CA GLN A 46 12.30 -9.40 29.26
C GLN A 46 11.00 -8.60 29.04
N GLU A 47 10.41 -8.59 27.83
CA GLU A 47 9.33 -7.62 27.54
C GLU A 47 8.06 -8.22 26.90
N GLY A 48 7.45 -9.24 27.52
CA GLY A 48 6.19 -9.82 27.03
C GLY A 48 5.08 -8.77 26.80
N ALA A 49 4.97 -7.80 27.71
CA ALA A 49 3.99 -6.71 27.61
C ALA A 49 4.28 -5.72 26.45
N ILE A 50 5.55 -5.38 26.20
CA ILE A 50 5.92 -4.44 25.12
C ILE A 50 5.78 -5.12 23.76
N LYS A 51 6.12 -6.42 23.65
CA LYS A 51 5.92 -7.20 22.43
C LYS A 51 4.44 -7.27 22.03
N GLU A 52 3.55 -7.47 23.00
CA GLU A 52 2.11 -7.48 22.75
C GLU A 52 1.59 -6.11 22.34
N LEU A 53 2.02 -5.05 23.04
CA LEU A 53 1.68 -3.67 22.70
C LEU A 53 2.09 -3.30 21.27
N VAL A 54 3.32 -3.65 20.86
CA VAL A 54 3.81 -3.39 19.50
C VAL A 54 3.04 -4.20 18.45
N LYS A 55 2.70 -5.46 18.74
CA LYS A 55 1.87 -6.27 17.84
C LYS A 55 0.50 -5.61 17.62
N VAL A 56 -0.15 -5.16 18.68
CA VAL A 56 -1.44 -4.46 18.61
C VAL A 56 -1.31 -3.14 17.83
N LEU A 57 -0.26 -2.36 18.08
CA LEU A 57 0.01 -1.12 17.33
C LEU A 57 0.20 -1.39 15.84
N ASN A 58 0.98 -2.41 15.46
CA ASN A 58 1.21 -2.74 14.06
C ASN A 58 -0.07 -3.17 13.34
N VAL A 59 -0.92 -3.98 13.98
CA VAL A 59 -2.23 -4.36 13.40
C VAL A 59 -3.13 -3.13 13.24
N ARG A 60 -3.13 -2.22 14.21
CA ARG A 60 -3.90 -0.97 14.14
C ARG A 60 -3.39 -0.03 13.04
N LEU A 61 -2.07 0.13 12.89
CA LEU A 61 -1.46 0.93 11.81
C LEU A 61 -1.76 0.33 10.44
N LEU A 62 -1.65 -0.99 10.30
CA LEU A 62 -1.99 -1.67 9.05
C LEU A 62 -3.47 -1.47 8.71
N SER A 63 -4.36 -1.66 9.68
CA SER A 63 -5.80 -1.44 9.51
C SER A 63 -6.11 0.01 9.12
N ALA A 64 -5.47 0.99 9.78
CA ALA A 64 -5.63 2.40 9.44
C ALA A 64 -5.16 2.71 8.01
N SER A 65 -4.02 2.16 7.59
CA SER A 65 -3.50 2.32 6.23
C SER A 65 -4.48 1.79 5.19
N VAL A 66 -5.11 0.65 5.48
CA VAL A 66 -6.10 0.02 4.58
C VAL A 66 -7.38 0.83 4.49
N ILE A 67 -7.88 1.33 5.63
CA ILE A 67 -9.05 2.19 5.67
C ILE A 67 -8.79 3.49 4.91
N LEU A 68 -7.60 4.09 5.06
CA LEU A 68 -7.21 5.28 4.31
C LEU A 68 -7.13 5.02 2.81
N ASN A 69 -6.52 3.92 2.38
CA ASN A 69 -6.48 3.52 0.98
C ASN A 69 -7.89 3.26 0.42
N ALA A 70 -8.77 2.59 1.18
CA ALA A 70 -10.16 2.38 0.80
C ALA A 70 -10.93 3.71 0.70
N GLY A 71 -10.74 4.63 1.64
CA GLY A 71 -11.34 5.96 1.61
C GLY A 71 -10.90 6.76 0.39
N LEU A 72 -9.59 6.76 0.08
CA LEU A 72 -9.04 7.39 -1.12
C LEU A 72 -9.55 6.74 -2.41
N PHE A 73 -9.72 5.41 -2.41
CA PHE A 73 -10.30 4.68 -3.53
C PHE A 73 -11.75 5.12 -3.80
N PHE A 74 -12.61 5.12 -2.79
CA PHE A 74 -14.00 5.57 -2.95
C PHE A 74 -14.10 7.06 -3.30
N LEU A 75 -13.21 7.89 -2.75
CA LEU A 75 -13.13 9.29 -3.10
C LEU A 75 -12.74 9.48 -4.57
N ALA A 76 -11.77 8.72 -5.06
CA ALA A 76 -11.36 8.75 -6.47
C ALA A 76 -12.49 8.29 -7.40
N LEU A 77 -13.26 7.26 -7.01
CA LEU A 77 -14.46 6.84 -7.74
C LEU A 77 -15.52 7.94 -7.79
N LYS A 78 -15.76 8.65 -6.68
CA LYS A 78 -16.72 9.77 -6.63
C LYS A 78 -16.40 10.91 -7.61
N PHE A 79 -15.12 11.08 -7.97
CA PHE A 79 -14.67 12.10 -8.91
C PHE A 79 -14.46 11.58 -10.34
N ASP A 80 -14.99 10.40 -10.68
CA ASP A 80 -14.79 9.72 -11.98
C ASP A 80 -13.30 9.51 -12.35
N LYS A 81 -12.42 9.51 -11.35
CA LYS A 81 -10.97 9.29 -11.55
C LYS A 81 -10.66 7.80 -11.54
N GLU A 82 -11.21 7.08 -12.50
CA GLU A 82 -11.14 5.61 -12.57
C GLU A 82 -9.70 5.09 -12.59
N LEU A 83 -8.79 5.76 -13.31
CA LEU A 83 -7.35 5.45 -13.32
C LEU A 83 -6.69 5.52 -11.95
N ILE A 84 -7.05 6.54 -11.15
CA ILE A 84 -6.50 6.75 -9.81
C ILE A 84 -7.06 5.69 -8.87
N ALA A 85 -8.36 5.43 -8.95
CA ALA A 85 -9.00 4.37 -8.16
C ALA A 85 -8.36 3.00 -8.47
N ARG A 86 -8.14 2.67 -9.75
CA ARG A 86 -7.42 1.46 -10.14
C ARG A 86 -6.01 1.43 -9.55
N GLY A 87 -5.24 2.52 -9.64
CA GLY A 87 -3.89 2.59 -9.06
C GLY A 87 -3.86 2.28 -7.56
N ILE A 88 -4.74 2.92 -6.78
CA ILE A 88 -4.86 2.70 -5.34
C ILE A 88 -5.23 1.25 -5.01
N LEU A 89 -6.19 0.69 -5.75
CA LEU A 89 -6.66 -0.68 -5.54
C LEU A 89 -5.54 -1.69 -5.83
N TYR A 90 -4.89 -1.58 -6.99
CA TYR A 90 -3.80 -2.47 -7.38
C TYR A 90 -2.63 -2.37 -6.40
N GLY A 91 -2.23 -1.16 -5.97
CA GLY A 91 -1.16 -0.98 -4.99
C GLY A 91 -1.48 -1.65 -3.66
N THR A 92 -2.73 -1.49 -3.19
CA THR A 92 -3.20 -2.11 -1.94
C THR A 92 -3.19 -3.64 -2.02
N VAL A 93 -3.71 -4.21 -3.11
CA VAL A 93 -3.74 -5.66 -3.34
C VAL A 93 -2.33 -6.25 -3.41
N VAL A 94 -1.41 -5.61 -4.15
CA VAL A 94 -0.03 -6.07 -4.29
C VAL A 94 0.67 -6.10 -2.93
N VAL A 95 0.53 -5.06 -2.10
CA VAL A 95 1.14 -5.09 -0.77
C VAL A 95 0.54 -6.20 0.07
N PHE A 96 -0.78 -6.37 0.09
CA PHE A 96 -1.37 -7.47 0.84
C PHE A 96 -0.90 -8.84 0.37
N ALA A 97 -0.74 -9.05 -0.93
CA ALA A 97 -0.17 -10.27 -1.48
C ALA A 97 1.27 -10.48 -0.99
N LEU A 98 2.10 -9.43 -1.00
CA LEU A 98 3.49 -9.49 -0.49
C LEU A 98 3.53 -9.79 1.01
N ILE A 99 2.64 -9.20 1.81
CA ILE A 99 2.53 -9.48 3.25
C ILE A 99 2.14 -10.93 3.48
N PHE A 100 1.17 -11.42 2.71
CA PHE A 100 0.70 -12.80 2.81
C PHE A 100 1.82 -13.78 2.45
N ILE A 101 2.51 -13.55 1.34
CA ILE A 101 3.67 -14.37 0.95
C ILE A 101 4.73 -14.32 2.06
N TYR A 102 5.11 -13.13 2.55
CA TYR A 102 6.11 -13.01 3.61
C TYR A 102 5.73 -13.73 4.90
N LYS A 103 4.45 -13.73 5.29
CA LYS A 103 4.00 -14.33 6.55
C LYS A 103 3.82 -15.85 6.49
N TYR A 104 3.48 -16.39 5.33
CA TYR A 104 3.11 -17.80 5.16
C TYR A 104 4.16 -18.63 4.43
N LEU A 105 5.02 -18.02 3.60
CA LEU A 105 6.13 -18.72 2.94
C LEU A 105 7.49 -18.54 3.64
N PHE A 106 7.65 -17.52 4.48
CA PHE A 106 8.88 -17.23 5.24
C PHE A 106 8.57 -17.14 6.74
#